data_AF-A0A1F6S3I7-F1
#
_entry.id   AF-A0A1F6S3I7-F1
#
_cell.length_a   1.000
_cell.length_b   1.000
_cell.length_c   1.000
_cell.angle_alpha   90.00
_cell.angle_beta   90.00
_cell.angle_gamma   90.00
#
_symmetry.space_group_name_H-M   'P 1'
#
loop_
_entity.id
_entity.type
_entity.pdbx_description
1 polymer ?
#
loop_
_entity_poly.entity_id
_entity_poly.type
_entity_poly.pdbx_seq_one_letter_code
_entity_poly.pdbx_strand_id
1 'polypeptide(L)'
;MKIIATSDWHETPFKKDKFKTQKPNWIEKIIIWLTSSQKKLQRIFVRMTEVIREEKIEIVIHNGDLMENPQNEQGLVTREGIQTAKQIRRSFCWENHVHMQINAGNHCLGYRLPLSTDPEGGISLASIKGFQELTGTHGESLCRLFNYKGHSFVFVPFGLVQEFAKDFDIEEFKAIIINDLWNIFQGLGERKIILFLHDPEALANDDLYRVIRRHQNKIRHVFCGHWHAAWSFWSNWLLAKIFNNWWLYPDDLFVRFLLLLLSKSLRISGEVKRSFKRFKDVPARMRELGVTIIPAPLGMLGFGGGFLTLDMETMEIQKFSA
;
A
#
# COMPACT_ATOMS: atom_id res chain seq x y z
N MET A 1 14.63 -19.08 -8.20
CA MET A 1 14.62 -17.63 -8.62
C MET A 1 14.31 -16.77 -7.41
N LYS A 2 15.04 -15.68 -7.15
CA LYS A 2 14.73 -14.72 -6.08
C LYS A 2 14.14 -13.42 -6.62
N ILE A 3 13.23 -12.80 -5.86
CA ILE A 3 12.70 -11.46 -6.13
C ILE A 3 12.92 -10.54 -4.93
N ILE A 4 12.89 -9.23 -5.16
CA ILE A 4 12.69 -8.25 -4.08
C ILE A 4 11.22 -7.85 -4.03
N ALA A 5 10.66 -7.81 -2.83
CA ALA A 5 9.39 -7.17 -2.53
C ALA A 5 9.64 -5.95 -1.63
N THR A 6 9.19 -4.78 -2.11
CA THR A 6 9.32 -3.50 -1.42
C THR A 6 8.03 -2.69 -1.56
N SER A 7 7.83 -1.67 -0.75
CA SER A 7 6.58 -0.89 -0.66
C SER A 7 6.87 0.46 -0.02
N ASP A 8 6.00 1.45 -0.22
CA ASP A 8 5.96 2.67 0.59
C ASP A 8 7.32 3.40 0.67
N TRP A 9 7.96 3.58 -0.50
CA TRP A 9 9.20 4.36 -0.59
C TRP A 9 8.95 5.81 -0.20
N HIS A 10 7.77 6.33 -0.56
CA HIS A 10 7.36 7.71 -0.27
C HIS A 10 8.48 8.71 -0.58
N GLU A 11 9.13 8.54 -1.74
CA GLU A 11 10.11 9.51 -2.21
C GLU A 11 9.50 10.90 -2.21
N THR A 12 10.23 11.91 -1.74
CA THR A 12 9.69 13.27 -1.52
C THR A 12 10.33 14.30 -2.46
N PRO A 13 10.20 14.17 -3.80
CA PRO A 13 10.80 15.13 -4.72
C PRO A 13 10.16 16.54 -4.58
N PHE A 14 8.93 16.62 -4.07
CA PHE A 14 8.13 17.85 -3.99
C PHE A 14 7.92 18.37 -2.56
N LYS A 15 8.98 18.41 -1.72
CA LYS A 15 8.86 18.77 -0.27
C LYS A 15 8.11 20.07 0.02
N LYS A 16 8.30 21.11 -0.81
CA LYS A 16 7.65 22.41 -0.63
C LYS A 16 6.19 22.42 -1.10
N ASP A 17 5.84 21.50 -1.99
CA ASP A 17 4.59 21.52 -2.75
C ASP A 17 3.58 20.50 -2.25
N LYS A 18 4.02 19.47 -1.51
CA LYS A 18 3.19 18.41 -0.93
C LYS A 18 1.96 18.93 -0.15
N PHE A 19 2.03 20.15 0.38
CA PHE A 19 0.96 20.78 1.17
C PHE A 19 0.30 21.97 0.47
N LYS A 20 0.50 22.17 -0.84
CA LYS A 20 -0.17 23.27 -1.56
C LYS A 20 -1.69 23.21 -1.42
N THR A 21 -2.26 22.01 -1.36
CA THR A 21 -3.70 21.77 -1.26
C THR A 21 -4.17 21.30 0.12
N GLN A 22 -3.24 21.05 1.05
CA GLN A 22 -3.53 20.46 2.37
C GLN A 22 -2.95 21.31 3.49
N LYS A 23 -3.75 21.60 4.53
CA LYS A 23 -3.23 22.21 5.76
C LYS A 23 -2.70 21.09 6.65
N PRO A 24 -1.38 21.04 6.96
CA PRO A 24 -0.82 19.95 7.75
C PRO A 24 -1.39 19.98 9.16
N ASN A 25 -2.03 18.89 9.57
CA ASN A 25 -2.46 18.72 10.95
C ASN A 25 -1.25 18.40 11.85
N TRP A 26 -1.40 18.50 13.17
CA TRP A 26 -0.28 18.30 14.09
C TRP A 26 0.25 16.85 14.09
N ILE A 27 -0.59 15.83 13.77
CA ILE A 27 -0.15 14.43 13.61
C ILE A 27 0.84 14.36 12.45
N GLU A 28 0.46 14.92 11.31
CA GLU A 28 1.29 14.96 10.10
C GLU A 28 2.62 15.68 10.37
N LYS A 29 2.61 16.78 11.13
CA LYS A 29 3.84 17.48 11.53
C LYS A 29 4.78 16.58 12.34
N ILE A 30 4.25 15.77 13.25
CA ILE A 30 5.05 14.81 14.03
C ILE A 30 5.57 13.69 13.14
N ILE A 31 4.74 13.15 12.25
CA ILE A 31 5.16 12.10 11.30
C ILE A 31 6.31 12.63 10.44
N ILE A 32 6.19 13.83 9.86
CA ILE A 32 7.23 14.46 9.03
C ILE A 32 8.54 14.64 9.81
N TRP A 33 8.45 15.08 11.07
CA TRP A 33 9.62 15.25 11.92
C TRP A 33 10.33 13.89 12.16
N LEU A 34 9.56 12.85 12.48
CA LEU A 34 10.08 11.50 12.76
C LEU A 34 10.59 10.76 11.51
N THR A 35 10.02 11.03 10.33
CA THR A 35 10.40 10.37 9.06
C THR A 35 11.47 11.13 8.27
N SER A 36 12.01 12.24 8.80
CA SER A 36 12.99 13.10 8.13
C SER A 36 14.39 12.47 7.88
N SER A 37 14.63 11.23 8.33
CA SER A 37 15.94 10.57 8.25
C SER A 37 16.27 10.03 6.84
N GLN A 38 16.70 10.93 5.96
CA GLN A 38 17.18 10.60 4.60
C GLN A 38 18.34 9.59 4.61
N LYS A 39 19.19 9.62 5.64
CA LYS A 39 20.31 8.69 5.79
C LYS A 39 19.86 7.23 5.95
N LYS A 40 18.70 6.98 6.57
CA LYS A 40 18.18 5.63 6.74
C LYS A 40 17.63 5.08 5.42
N LEU A 41 16.89 5.89 4.68
CA LEU A 41 16.37 5.55 3.36
C LEU A 41 17.52 5.21 2.39
N GLN A 42 18.56 6.04 2.35
CA GLN A 42 19.76 5.78 1.53
C GLN A 42 20.45 4.47 1.89
N ARG A 43 20.62 4.17 3.19
CA ARG A 43 21.19 2.88 3.63
C ARG A 43 20.38 1.69 3.17
N ILE A 44 19.04 1.77 3.21
CA ILE A 44 18.18 0.72 2.69
C ILE A 44 18.37 0.53 1.19
N PHE A 45 18.42 1.61 0.42
CA PHE A 45 18.65 1.51 -1.03
C PHE A 45 20.01 0.92 -1.38
N VAL A 46 21.07 1.35 -0.69
CA VAL A 46 22.41 0.75 -0.86
C VAL A 46 22.36 -0.74 -0.54
N ARG A 47 21.74 -1.13 0.58
CA ARG A 47 21.60 -2.55 0.94
C ARG A 47 20.77 -3.33 -0.07
N MET A 48 19.74 -2.72 -0.65
CA MET A 48 18.92 -3.32 -1.70
C MET A 48 19.77 -3.57 -2.95
N THR A 49 20.58 -2.59 -3.38
CA THR A 49 21.52 -2.72 -4.50
C THR A 49 22.55 -3.83 -4.27
N GLU A 50 23.12 -3.93 -3.07
CA GLU A 50 24.04 -5.02 -2.69
C GLU A 50 23.36 -6.38 -2.84
N VAL A 51 22.18 -6.55 -2.25
CA VAL A 51 21.41 -7.81 -2.30
C VAL A 51 21.04 -8.17 -3.75
N ILE A 52 20.64 -7.19 -4.57
CA ILE A 52 20.35 -7.43 -5.98
C ILE A 52 21.56 -8.04 -6.70
N ARG A 53 22.76 -7.50 -6.46
CA ARG A 53 24.00 -7.96 -7.09
C ARG A 53 24.45 -9.32 -6.56
N GLU A 54 24.46 -9.49 -5.24
CA GLU A 54 24.87 -10.73 -4.57
C GLU A 54 23.98 -11.91 -4.99
N GLU A 55 22.67 -11.70 -5.01
CA GLU A 55 21.66 -12.73 -5.27
C GLU A 55 21.23 -12.79 -6.75
N LYS A 56 21.83 -11.97 -7.61
CA LYS A 56 21.54 -11.86 -9.05
C LYS A 56 20.03 -11.70 -9.33
N ILE A 57 19.37 -10.83 -8.57
CA ILE A 57 17.94 -10.62 -8.67
C ILE A 57 17.62 -9.82 -9.94
N GLU A 58 16.69 -10.32 -10.75
CA GLU A 58 16.29 -9.65 -12.01
C GLU A 58 14.97 -8.88 -11.87
N ILE A 59 14.19 -9.13 -10.81
CA ILE A 59 12.86 -8.54 -10.60
C ILE A 59 12.71 -7.90 -9.23
N VAL A 60 12.15 -6.70 -9.26
CA VAL A 60 11.65 -5.98 -8.08
C VAL A 60 10.15 -5.78 -8.21
N ILE A 61 9.41 -6.18 -7.18
CA ILE A 61 8.00 -5.89 -7.01
C ILE A 61 7.86 -4.75 -6.01
N HIS A 62 7.38 -3.59 -6.48
CA HIS A 62 7.08 -2.43 -5.66
C HIS A 62 5.58 -2.34 -5.41
N ASN A 63 5.14 -2.64 -4.19
CA ASN A 63 3.75 -2.80 -3.83
C ASN A 63 3.09 -1.47 -3.42
N GLY A 64 3.15 -0.46 -4.29
CA GLY A 64 2.47 0.83 -4.10
C GLY A 64 3.31 1.90 -3.40
N ASP A 65 2.85 3.14 -3.54
CA ASP A 65 3.42 4.34 -2.89
C ASP A 65 4.91 4.55 -3.16
N LEU A 66 5.24 4.64 -4.44
CA LEU A 66 6.61 4.92 -4.91
C LEU A 66 7.08 6.31 -4.46
N MET A 67 6.22 7.32 -4.61
CA MET A 67 6.58 8.70 -4.31
C MET A 67 5.37 9.51 -3.86
N GLU A 68 5.68 10.59 -3.17
CA GLU A 68 4.76 11.62 -2.73
C GLU A 68 4.64 12.67 -3.85
N ASN A 69 3.40 13.07 -4.16
CA ASN A 69 3.10 13.98 -5.27
C ASN A 69 2.90 15.44 -4.80
N PRO A 70 3.00 16.44 -5.71
CA PRO A 70 2.63 17.83 -5.39
C PRO A 70 1.17 17.96 -4.94
N GLN A 71 0.30 17.10 -5.44
CA GLN A 71 -1.13 17.00 -5.14
C GLN A 71 -1.40 15.59 -4.59
N ASN A 72 -0.77 15.29 -3.46
CA ASN A 72 -0.59 13.93 -2.95
C ASN A 72 -1.88 13.12 -2.79
N GLU A 73 -2.89 13.73 -2.18
CA GLU A 73 -4.20 13.13 -1.93
C GLU A 73 -5.00 12.94 -3.24
N GLN A 74 -4.60 13.58 -4.33
CA GLN A 74 -5.24 13.48 -5.65
C GLN A 74 -4.59 12.39 -6.54
N GLY A 75 -3.40 11.90 -6.15
CA GLY A 75 -2.64 10.90 -6.90
C GLY A 75 -1.80 11.48 -8.04
N LEU A 76 -1.44 10.61 -9.00
CA LEU A 76 -0.63 10.95 -10.18
C LEU A 76 -1.44 11.67 -11.25
N VAL A 77 -1.86 12.91 -10.98
CA VAL A 77 -2.71 13.71 -11.90
C VAL A 77 -1.92 14.72 -12.72
N THR A 78 -0.69 15.04 -12.33
CA THR A 78 0.14 16.03 -13.03
C THR A 78 1.17 15.38 -13.93
N ARG A 79 1.44 16.00 -15.08
CA ARG A 79 2.51 15.55 -15.99
C ARG A 79 3.87 15.54 -15.30
N GLU A 80 4.15 16.54 -14.48
CA GLU A 80 5.38 16.61 -13.69
C GLU A 80 5.52 15.41 -12.76
N GLY A 81 4.48 15.10 -11.97
CA GLY A 81 4.48 13.93 -11.07
C GLY A 81 4.69 12.62 -11.83
N ILE A 82 3.99 12.43 -12.95
CA ILE A 82 4.14 11.22 -13.77
C ILE A 82 5.58 11.08 -14.30
N GLN A 83 6.18 12.16 -14.82
CA GLN A 83 7.55 12.12 -15.34
C GLN A 83 8.59 11.89 -14.24
N THR A 84 8.42 12.50 -13.07
CA THR A 84 9.30 12.25 -11.92
C THR A 84 9.21 10.81 -11.43
N ALA A 85 8.01 10.23 -11.34
CA ALA A 85 7.84 8.82 -10.97
C ALA A 85 8.51 7.88 -11.99
N LYS A 86 8.36 8.17 -13.29
CA LYS A 86 9.05 7.44 -14.37
C LYS A 86 10.56 7.54 -14.23
N GLN A 87 11.09 8.73 -13.91
CA GLN A 87 12.52 8.94 -13.72
C GLN A 87 13.05 8.16 -12.52
N ILE A 88 12.38 8.21 -11.36
CA ILE A 88 12.76 7.44 -10.16
C ILE A 88 12.84 5.95 -10.49
N ARG A 89 11.76 5.40 -11.08
CA ARG A 89 11.70 3.99 -11.51
C ARG A 89 12.84 3.66 -12.47
N ARG A 90 13.04 4.47 -13.51
CA ARG A 90 14.04 4.24 -14.56
C ARG A 90 15.46 4.28 -14.01
N SER A 91 15.79 5.27 -13.18
CA SER A 91 17.11 5.40 -12.58
C SER A 91 17.44 4.19 -11.71
N PHE A 92 16.52 3.79 -10.83
CA PHE A 92 16.72 2.61 -10.00
C PHE A 92 16.88 1.32 -10.83
N CYS A 93 16.01 1.10 -11.82
CA CYS A 93 16.08 -0.08 -12.68
C CYS A 93 17.37 -0.13 -13.49
N TRP A 94 17.82 1.02 -14.01
CA TRP A 94 19.05 1.14 -14.80
C TRP A 94 20.30 0.85 -13.96
N GLU A 95 20.41 1.48 -12.78
CA GLU A 95 21.55 1.31 -11.87
C GLU A 95 21.69 -0.14 -11.37
N ASN A 96 20.56 -0.83 -11.20
CA ASN A 96 20.52 -2.18 -10.64
C ASN A 96 20.40 -3.28 -11.69
N HIS A 97 20.22 -2.94 -12.96
CA HIS A 97 19.95 -3.90 -14.05
C HIS A 97 18.75 -4.83 -13.77
N VAL A 98 17.66 -4.27 -13.24
CA VAL A 98 16.44 -5.02 -12.86
C VAL A 98 15.19 -4.54 -13.59
N HIS A 99 14.18 -5.39 -13.63
CA HIS A 99 12.82 -5.03 -14.01
C HIS A 99 11.96 -4.76 -12.79
N MET A 100 11.40 -3.55 -12.69
CA MET A 100 10.44 -3.22 -11.64
C MET A 100 9.00 -3.27 -12.13
N GLN A 101 8.16 -4.02 -11.39
CA GLN A 101 6.70 -4.00 -11.50
C GLN A 101 6.11 -3.26 -10.31
N ILE A 102 5.09 -2.43 -10.58
CA ILE A 102 4.49 -1.57 -9.57
C ILE A 102 3.00 -1.93 -9.41
N ASN A 103 2.56 -2.09 -8.16
CA ASN A 103 1.14 -2.13 -7.79
C ASN A 103 0.64 -0.72 -7.45
N ALA A 104 -0.65 -0.45 -7.65
CA ALA A 104 -1.21 0.87 -7.39
C ALA A 104 -1.51 1.07 -5.90
N GLY A 105 -0.73 1.95 -5.25
CA GLY A 105 -0.96 2.37 -3.87
C GLY A 105 -1.88 3.59 -3.75
N ASN A 106 -2.21 3.98 -2.52
CA ASN A 106 -3.12 5.09 -2.28
C ASN A 106 -2.54 6.42 -2.76
N HIS A 107 -1.25 6.69 -2.55
CA HIS A 107 -0.61 7.94 -3.00
C HIS A 107 -0.44 8.01 -4.53
N CYS A 108 -0.58 6.88 -5.22
CA CYS A 108 -0.53 6.82 -6.68
C CYS A 108 -1.91 7.12 -7.30
N LEU A 109 -2.97 6.53 -6.75
CA LEU A 109 -4.33 6.69 -7.25
C LEU A 109 -5.05 7.90 -6.68
N GLY A 110 -4.55 8.48 -5.60
CA GLY A 110 -5.29 9.46 -4.81
C GLY A 110 -6.14 8.75 -3.76
N TYR A 111 -6.34 9.45 -2.66
CA TYR A 111 -7.08 8.93 -1.52
C TYR A 111 -7.64 10.09 -0.71
N ARG A 112 -8.66 9.80 0.08
CA ARG A 112 -9.16 10.72 1.08
C ARG A 112 -9.06 10.06 2.44
N LEU A 113 -8.00 10.37 3.18
CA LEU A 113 -7.86 9.88 4.55
C LEU A 113 -8.97 10.47 5.43
N PRO A 114 -9.34 9.77 6.51
CA PRO A 114 -10.15 10.35 7.58
C PRO A 114 -9.46 11.57 8.25
N LEU A 115 -8.17 11.80 7.97
CA LEU A 115 -7.39 12.96 8.41
C LEU A 115 -7.14 14.00 7.32
N SER A 116 -7.48 13.67 6.06
CA SER A 116 -7.21 14.51 4.91
C SER A 116 -8.01 15.81 5.00
N THR A 117 -7.34 16.91 4.72
CA THR A 117 -7.97 18.24 4.60
C THR A 117 -8.05 18.71 3.15
N ASP A 118 -7.59 17.90 2.18
CA ASP A 118 -7.69 18.22 0.76
C ASP A 118 -9.14 17.96 0.29
N PRO A 119 -9.92 18.99 -0.07
CA PRO A 119 -11.27 18.80 -0.60
C PRO A 119 -11.25 18.08 -1.96
N GLU A 120 -10.12 18.17 -2.67
CA GLU A 120 -9.86 17.55 -3.95
C GLU A 120 -9.12 16.21 -3.79
N GLY A 121 -9.05 15.61 -2.60
CA GLY A 121 -8.52 14.26 -2.44
C GLY A 121 -9.45 13.17 -3.00
N GLY A 122 -8.90 11.98 -3.26
CA GLY A 122 -9.65 10.80 -3.71
C GLY A 122 -9.21 10.27 -5.08
N ILE A 123 -9.71 9.09 -5.44
CA ILE A 123 -9.38 8.46 -6.72
C ILE A 123 -10.10 9.18 -7.86
N SER A 124 -9.44 9.31 -9.01
CA SER A 124 -10.00 9.88 -10.23
C SER A 124 -9.58 9.10 -11.48
N LEU A 125 -10.31 9.26 -12.59
CA LEU A 125 -9.89 8.70 -13.87
C LEU A 125 -8.53 9.26 -14.32
N ALA A 126 -8.24 10.52 -13.97
CA ALA A 126 -6.96 11.15 -14.27
C ALA A 126 -5.79 10.46 -13.55
N SER A 127 -5.93 10.15 -12.26
CA SER A 127 -4.89 9.46 -11.49
C SER A 127 -4.71 8.01 -11.91
N ILE A 128 -5.79 7.32 -12.30
CA ILE A 128 -5.73 5.97 -12.90
C ILE A 128 -4.93 6.01 -14.21
N LYS A 129 -5.24 6.95 -15.11
CA LYS A 129 -4.50 7.13 -16.37
C LYS A 129 -3.03 7.47 -16.13
N GLY A 130 -2.73 8.34 -15.16
CA GLY A 130 -1.36 8.67 -14.79
C GLY A 130 -0.57 7.48 -14.26
N PHE A 131 -1.21 6.62 -13.45
CA PHE A 131 -0.59 5.37 -13.00
C PHE A 131 -0.38 4.36 -14.14
N GLN A 132 -1.37 4.21 -15.03
CA GLN A 132 -1.21 3.38 -16.23
C GLN A 132 -0.08 3.89 -17.12
N GLU A 133 0.08 5.21 -17.24
CA GLU A 133 1.19 5.82 -17.95
C GLU A 133 2.54 5.54 -17.30
N LEU A 134 2.64 5.58 -15.96
CA LEU A 134 3.85 5.22 -15.22
C LEU A 134 4.25 3.76 -15.46
N THR A 135 3.27 2.86 -15.55
CA THR A 135 3.50 1.42 -15.66
C THR A 135 3.56 0.92 -17.10
N GLY A 136 3.06 1.70 -18.07
CA GLY A 136 2.94 1.31 -19.48
C GLY A 136 1.72 0.43 -19.79
N THR A 137 0.67 0.50 -18.97
CA THR A 137 -0.52 -0.38 -19.00
C THR A 137 -1.77 0.38 -19.46
N HIS A 138 -1.62 1.22 -20.49
CA HIS A 138 -2.70 2.10 -20.96
C HIS A 138 -3.96 1.34 -21.35
N GLY A 139 -5.09 1.65 -20.69
CA GLY A 139 -6.38 1.00 -20.96
C GLY A 139 -6.56 -0.39 -20.35
N GLU A 140 -5.57 -0.90 -19.62
CA GLU A 140 -5.66 -2.19 -18.93
C GLU A 140 -6.23 -2.04 -17.52
N SER A 141 -6.82 -3.11 -16.98
CA SER A 141 -7.24 -3.12 -15.58
C SER A 141 -6.06 -2.93 -14.63
N LEU A 142 -6.32 -2.23 -13.52
CA LEU A 142 -5.36 -2.11 -12.43
C LEU A 142 -5.19 -3.43 -11.66
N CYS A 143 -6.18 -4.34 -11.74
CA CYS A 143 -6.00 -5.72 -11.30
C CYS A 143 -5.40 -6.53 -12.44
N ARG A 144 -4.13 -6.93 -12.30
CA ARG A 144 -3.40 -7.54 -13.41
C ARG A 144 -2.54 -8.72 -12.98
N LEU A 145 -2.40 -9.65 -13.91
CA LEU A 145 -1.49 -10.79 -13.84
C LEU A 145 -0.19 -10.44 -14.54
N PHE A 146 0.93 -10.61 -13.84
CA PHE A 146 2.28 -10.51 -14.40
C PHE A 146 2.94 -11.88 -14.33
N ASN A 147 3.47 -12.36 -15.45
CA ASN A 147 4.17 -13.63 -15.53
C ASN A 147 5.65 -13.40 -15.83
N TYR A 148 6.53 -14.10 -15.12
CA TYR A 148 7.96 -14.04 -15.36
C TYR A 148 8.65 -15.35 -15.02
N LYS A 149 9.44 -15.88 -15.97
CA LYS A 149 10.19 -17.13 -15.84
C LYS A 149 9.38 -18.27 -15.20
N GLY A 150 8.13 -18.45 -15.62
CA GLY A 150 7.24 -19.51 -15.12
C GLY A 150 6.54 -19.21 -13.79
N HIS A 151 6.76 -18.04 -13.18
CA HIS A 151 6.07 -17.59 -11.98
C HIS A 151 5.01 -16.54 -12.29
N SER A 152 3.93 -16.55 -11.51
CA SER A 152 2.75 -15.69 -11.70
C SER A 152 2.54 -14.81 -10.48
N PHE A 153 2.36 -13.51 -10.73
CA PHE A 153 2.18 -12.47 -9.71
C PHE A 153 0.90 -11.71 -10.02
N VAL A 154 0.03 -11.53 -9.03
CA VAL A 154 -1.23 -10.79 -9.21
C VAL A 154 -1.19 -9.54 -8.35
N PHE A 155 -1.49 -8.40 -8.98
CA PHE A 155 -1.58 -7.11 -8.31
C PHE A 155 -3.04 -6.74 -8.11
N VAL A 156 -3.41 -6.42 -6.88
CA VAL A 156 -4.72 -5.87 -6.53
C VAL A 156 -4.50 -4.43 -6.02
N PRO A 157 -5.12 -3.42 -6.66
CA PRO A 157 -4.88 -2.02 -6.34
C PRO A 157 -5.55 -1.60 -5.02
N PHE A 158 -5.09 -0.49 -4.45
CA PHE A 158 -5.66 0.13 -3.24
C PHE A 158 -7.17 0.44 -3.30
N GLY A 159 -7.71 0.74 -4.48
CA GLY A 159 -9.04 1.36 -4.61
C GLY A 159 -10.22 0.58 -4.00
N LEU A 160 -10.03 -0.68 -3.60
CA LEU A 160 -11.03 -1.45 -2.85
C LEU A 160 -11.37 -0.88 -1.47
N VAL A 161 -10.50 -0.05 -0.89
CA VAL A 161 -10.67 0.56 0.45
C VAL A 161 -11.40 1.90 0.38
N GLN A 162 -11.48 2.51 -0.80
CA GLN A 162 -12.03 3.86 -0.96
C GLN A 162 -13.55 3.91 -0.87
N GLU A 163 -14.08 4.98 -0.27
CA GLU A 163 -15.53 5.23 -0.20
C GLU A 163 -15.99 6.19 -1.30
N PHE A 164 -15.06 6.87 -1.96
CA PHE A 164 -15.37 7.93 -2.90
C PHE A 164 -14.39 7.94 -4.06
N ALA A 165 -14.95 8.18 -5.25
CA ALA A 165 -14.23 8.55 -6.45
C ALA A 165 -14.77 9.88 -6.96
N LYS A 166 -13.91 10.69 -7.59
CA LYS A 166 -14.29 12.03 -8.03
C LYS A 166 -15.26 12.04 -9.21
N ASP A 167 -14.98 11.20 -10.19
CA ASP A 167 -15.50 11.31 -11.55
C ASP A 167 -15.99 9.96 -12.11
N PHE A 168 -16.18 8.95 -11.25
CA PHE A 168 -16.76 7.66 -11.59
C PHE A 168 -17.42 6.98 -10.38
N ASP A 169 -18.19 5.92 -10.62
CA ASP A 169 -18.81 5.12 -9.56
C ASP A 169 -17.77 4.19 -8.91
N ILE A 170 -17.47 4.45 -7.64
CA ILE A 170 -16.47 3.68 -6.89
C ILE A 170 -16.89 2.21 -6.67
N GLU A 171 -18.18 1.91 -6.56
CA GLU A 171 -18.67 0.54 -6.37
C GLU A 171 -18.60 -0.25 -7.69
N GLU A 172 -18.90 0.39 -8.82
CA GLU A 172 -18.68 -0.21 -10.15
C GLU A 172 -17.18 -0.52 -10.36
N PHE A 173 -16.30 0.43 -10.04
CA PHE A 173 -14.85 0.23 -10.10
C PHE A 173 -14.40 -0.94 -9.22
N LYS A 174 -14.89 -1.04 -7.97
CA LYS A 174 -14.60 -2.19 -7.09
C LYS A 174 -15.06 -3.50 -7.70
N ALA A 175 -16.29 -3.54 -8.22
CA ALA A 175 -16.84 -4.74 -8.84
C ALA A 175 -16.00 -5.21 -10.03
N ILE A 176 -15.51 -4.28 -10.86
CA ILE A 176 -14.57 -4.57 -11.97
C ILE A 176 -13.30 -5.24 -11.43
N ILE A 177 -12.65 -4.66 -10.41
CA ILE A 177 -11.44 -5.23 -9.82
C ILE A 177 -11.68 -6.65 -9.25
N ILE A 178 -12.80 -6.88 -8.58
CA ILE A 178 -13.16 -8.20 -8.05
C ILE A 178 -13.39 -9.21 -9.18
N ASN A 179 -14.11 -8.80 -10.23
CA ASN A 179 -14.39 -9.64 -11.39
C ASN A 179 -13.11 -9.97 -12.17
N ASP A 180 -12.20 -9.01 -12.32
CA ASP A 180 -10.91 -9.25 -12.97
C ASP A 180 -10.06 -10.24 -12.19
N LEU A 181 -10.00 -10.09 -10.86
CA LEU A 181 -9.32 -11.07 -9.99
C LEU A 181 -9.94 -12.47 -10.12
N TRP A 182 -11.27 -12.55 -10.15
CA TRP A 182 -11.98 -13.81 -10.38
C TRP A 182 -11.60 -14.44 -11.73
N ASN A 183 -11.62 -13.65 -12.81
CA ASN A 183 -11.29 -14.11 -14.15
C ASN A 183 -9.83 -14.57 -14.27
N ILE A 184 -8.90 -13.86 -13.61
CA ILE A 184 -7.51 -14.30 -13.47
C ILE A 184 -7.48 -15.69 -12.82
N PHE A 185 -8.18 -15.89 -11.71
CA PHE A 185 -8.22 -17.20 -11.05
C PHE A 185 -8.81 -18.32 -11.91
N GLN A 186 -9.83 -18.04 -12.73
CA GLN A 186 -10.39 -19.01 -13.68
C GLN A 186 -9.36 -19.37 -14.76
N GLY A 187 -8.64 -18.39 -15.29
CA GLY A 187 -7.63 -18.56 -16.35
C GLY A 187 -6.32 -19.21 -15.91
N LEU A 188 -6.03 -19.31 -14.60
CA LEU A 188 -4.74 -19.84 -14.10
C LEU A 188 -4.56 -21.36 -14.28
N GLY A 189 -5.64 -22.13 -14.50
CA GLY A 189 -5.58 -23.60 -14.43
C GLY A 189 -5.03 -24.06 -13.07
N GLU A 190 -3.99 -24.90 -13.08
CA GLU A 190 -3.29 -25.41 -11.88
C GLU A 190 -2.15 -24.50 -11.39
N ARG A 191 -1.83 -23.42 -12.11
CA ARG A 191 -0.74 -22.52 -11.73
C ARG A 191 -1.06 -21.82 -10.42
N LYS A 192 -0.06 -21.70 -9.55
CA LYS A 192 -0.16 -20.92 -8.32
C LYS A 192 0.45 -19.53 -8.48
N ILE A 193 -0.08 -18.58 -7.74
CA ILE A 193 0.34 -17.17 -7.78
C ILE A 193 0.93 -16.68 -6.46
N ILE A 194 1.63 -15.56 -6.53
CA ILE A 194 1.84 -14.65 -5.40
C ILE A 194 0.89 -13.47 -5.55
N LEU A 195 0.12 -13.17 -4.51
CA LEU A 195 -0.83 -12.07 -4.51
C LEU A 195 -0.25 -10.86 -3.78
N PHE A 196 -0.33 -9.69 -4.40
CA PHE A 196 0.07 -8.41 -3.82
C PHE A 196 -1.15 -7.52 -3.64
N LEU A 197 -1.49 -7.22 -2.39
CA LEU A 197 -2.49 -6.24 -1.98
C LEU A 197 -1.74 -5.00 -1.50
N HIS A 198 -1.94 -3.80 -2.04
CA HIS A 198 -1.22 -2.65 -1.45
C HIS A 198 -1.64 -2.43 0.01
N ASP A 199 -2.95 -2.30 0.25
CA ASP A 199 -3.49 -2.03 1.56
C ASP A 199 -4.17 -3.27 2.14
N PRO A 200 -3.74 -3.78 3.31
CA PRO A 200 -4.42 -4.90 3.97
C PRO A 200 -5.87 -4.60 4.35
N GLU A 201 -6.25 -3.33 4.51
CA GLU A 201 -7.63 -2.93 4.81
C GLU A 201 -8.62 -3.32 3.70
N ALA A 202 -8.13 -3.58 2.49
CA ALA A 202 -8.93 -4.12 1.39
C ALA A 202 -9.60 -5.45 1.76
N LEU A 203 -9.02 -6.20 2.71
CA LEU A 203 -9.61 -7.44 3.21
C LEU A 203 -10.89 -7.24 4.01
N ALA A 204 -11.28 -6.01 4.37
CA ALA A 204 -12.61 -5.73 4.91
C ALA A 204 -13.71 -5.83 3.84
N ASN A 205 -13.36 -5.75 2.55
CA ASN A 205 -14.30 -6.04 1.47
C ASN A 205 -14.60 -7.55 1.44
N ASP A 206 -15.86 -7.92 1.68
CA ASP A 206 -16.29 -9.31 1.78
C ASP A 206 -16.19 -10.07 0.46
N ASP A 207 -16.39 -9.41 -0.67
CA ASP A 207 -16.29 -10.04 -1.98
C ASP A 207 -14.83 -10.35 -2.30
N LEU A 208 -13.90 -9.42 -2.08
CA LEU A 208 -12.46 -9.67 -2.21
C LEU A 208 -12.04 -10.86 -1.36
N TYR A 209 -12.38 -10.81 -0.07
CA TYR A 209 -12.01 -11.85 0.88
C TYR A 209 -12.59 -13.21 0.46
N ARG A 210 -13.84 -13.26 -0.01
CA ARG A 210 -14.48 -14.48 -0.53
C ARG A 210 -13.78 -15.01 -1.78
N VAL A 211 -13.40 -14.14 -2.73
CA VAL A 211 -12.67 -14.55 -3.94
C VAL A 211 -11.32 -15.16 -3.59
N ILE A 212 -10.55 -14.52 -2.69
CA ILE A 212 -9.25 -15.02 -2.22
C ILE A 212 -9.43 -16.37 -1.52
N ARG A 213 -10.37 -16.48 -0.57
CA ARG A 213 -10.67 -17.70 0.17
C ARG A 213 -11.04 -18.87 -0.74
N ARG A 214 -11.90 -18.63 -1.73
CA ARG A 214 -12.35 -19.66 -2.67
C ARG A 214 -11.22 -20.22 -3.54
N HIS A 215 -10.20 -19.41 -3.79
CA HIS A 215 -9.05 -19.79 -4.63
C HIS A 215 -7.76 -19.92 -3.82
N GLN A 216 -7.85 -20.13 -2.51
CA GLN A 216 -6.68 -20.16 -1.62
C GLN A 216 -5.68 -21.27 -2.01
N ASN A 217 -6.14 -22.38 -2.59
CA ASN A 217 -5.28 -23.43 -3.13
C ASN A 217 -4.41 -22.99 -4.33
N LYS A 218 -4.80 -21.92 -5.04
CA LYS A 218 -4.05 -21.29 -6.13
C LYS A 218 -3.12 -20.18 -5.65
N ILE A 219 -3.13 -19.84 -4.37
CA ILE A 219 -2.32 -18.75 -3.81
C ILE A 219 -1.19 -19.37 -2.99
N ARG A 220 0.06 -19.14 -3.40
CA ARG A 220 1.25 -19.54 -2.63
C ARG A 220 1.47 -18.63 -1.44
N HIS A 221 1.32 -17.32 -1.65
CA HIS A 221 1.55 -16.32 -0.61
C HIS A 221 0.82 -15.02 -0.90
N VAL A 222 0.54 -14.24 0.14
CA VAL A 222 -0.07 -12.91 0.06
C VAL A 222 0.84 -11.89 0.73
N PHE A 223 1.17 -10.81 0.01
CA PHE A 223 1.91 -9.68 0.55
C PHE A 223 1.04 -8.43 0.64
N CYS A 224 1.31 -7.58 1.65
CA CYS A 224 0.75 -6.24 1.70
C CYS A 224 1.75 -5.15 2.10
N GLY A 225 1.46 -3.90 1.70
CA GLY A 225 2.18 -2.69 2.08
C GLY A 225 1.37 -1.86 3.09
N HIS A 226 1.37 -0.53 2.91
CA HIS A 226 0.55 0.52 3.55
C HIS A 226 0.69 0.67 5.07
N TRP A 227 0.76 -0.43 5.82
CA TRP A 227 0.97 -0.42 7.27
C TRP A 227 2.44 -0.18 7.66
N HIS A 228 3.35 -0.06 6.70
CA HIS A 228 4.78 0.28 6.82
C HIS A 228 5.67 -0.65 7.69
N ALA A 229 5.12 -1.42 8.63
CA ALA A 229 5.87 -2.33 9.48
C ALA A 229 4.97 -3.43 10.08
N ALA A 230 5.56 -4.58 10.41
CA ALA A 230 4.84 -5.69 11.03
C ALA A 230 4.28 -5.35 12.43
N TRP A 231 4.91 -4.45 13.18
CA TRP A 231 4.38 -4.02 14.49
C TRP A 231 3.11 -3.17 14.35
N SER A 232 2.88 -2.54 13.20
CA SER A 232 1.63 -1.84 12.90
C SER A 232 0.43 -2.80 12.90
N PHE A 233 0.66 -4.07 12.57
CA PHE A 233 -0.37 -5.12 12.74
C PHE A 233 -0.75 -5.30 14.21
N TRP A 234 0.25 -5.31 15.11
CA TRP A 234 0.01 -5.47 16.54
C TRP A 234 -0.71 -4.26 17.14
N SER A 235 -0.31 -3.03 16.78
CA SER A 235 -0.99 -1.83 17.25
C SER A 235 -2.42 -1.75 16.70
N ASN A 236 -2.64 -2.03 15.41
CA ASN A 236 -3.98 -2.04 14.83
C ASN A 236 -4.86 -3.15 15.41
N TRP A 237 -4.31 -4.34 15.66
CA TRP A 237 -5.04 -5.42 16.33
C TRP A 237 -5.42 -5.06 17.77
N LEU A 238 -4.50 -4.45 18.53
CA LEU A 238 -4.76 -4.00 19.89
C LEU A 238 -5.83 -2.91 19.91
N LEU A 239 -5.72 -1.93 19.01
CA LEU A 239 -6.71 -0.86 18.85
C LEU A 239 -8.07 -1.44 18.45
N ALA A 240 -8.13 -2.34 17.46
CA ALA A 240 -9.37 -3.00 17.07
C ALA A 240 -10.01 -3.77 18.24
N LYS A 241 -9.22 -4.44 19.09
CA LYS A 241 -9.72 -5.08 20.31
C LYS A 241 -10.25 -4.09 21.33
N ILE A 242 -9.59 -2.95 21.52
CA ILE A 242 -10.04 -1.87 22.40
C ILE A 242 -11.38 -1.30 21.88
N PHE A 243 -11.48 -1.03 20.56
CA PHE A 243 -12.67 -0.45 19.94
C PHE A 243 -13.89 -1.38 19.87
N ASN A 244 -13.70 -2.71 19.87
CA ASN A 244 -14.79 -3.69 19.78
C ASN A 244 -15.23 -4.29 21.12
N ASN A 245 -14.48 -4.06 22.21
CA ASN A 245 -14.90 -4.47 23.55
C ASN A 245 -15.72 -3.36 24.24
N TRP A 246 -16.98 -3.20 23.81
CA TRP A 246 -17.92 -2.21 24.35
C TRP A 246 -18.15 -2.31 25.88
N TRP A 247 -17.95 -3.50 26.45
CA TRP A 247 -18.14 -3.81 27.87
C TRP A 247 -16.97 -3.47 28.80
N LEU A 248 -15.74 -3.28 28.30
CA LEU A 248 -14.56 -2.99 29.13
C LEU A 248 -14.24 -1.49 29.21
N TYR A 249 -14.83 -0.70 28.30
CA TYR A 249 -14.76 0.76 28.32
C TYR A 249 -16.18 1.29 28.04
N PRO A 250 -17.03 1.39 29.08
CA PRO A 250 -18.39 1.94 28.94
C PRO A 250 -18.37 3.32 28.30
N ASP A 251 -17.26 4.04 28.46
CA ASP A 251 -17.06 5.36 27.92
C ASP A 251 -15.94 5.39 26.88
N ASP A 252 -16.41 5.33 25.65
CA ASP A 252 -15.92 6.02 24.45
C ASP A 252 -15.23 7.40 24.73
N LEU A 253 -15.46 8.03 25.89
CA LEU A 253 -14.87 9.30 26.32
C LEU A 253 -13.35 9.27 26.48
N PHE A 254 -12.71 8.24 27.03
CA PHE A 254 -11.24 8.29 27.24
C PHE A 254 -10.47 8.26 25.92
N VAL A 255 -10.90 7.40 24.99
CA VAL A 255 -10.29 7.31 23.66
C VAL A 255 -10.69 8.50 22.80
N ARG A 256 -11.95 8.99 22.88
CA ARG A 256 -12.33 10.27 22.26
C ARG A 256 -11.55 11.43 22.83
N PHE A 257 -11.31 11.47 24.13
CA PHE A 257 -10.52 12.50 24.79
C PHE A 257 -9.06 12.42 24.37
N LEU A 258 -8.45 11.24 24.30
CA LEU A 258 -7.11 11.05 23.76
C LEU A 258 -7.06 11.47 22.28
N LEU A 259 -7.98 11.00 21.44
CA LEU A 259 -8.06 11.39 20.04
C LEU A 259 -8.37 12.87 19.87
N LEU A 260 -9.08 13.51 20.79
CA LEU A 260 -9.40 14.94 20.76
C LEU A 260 -8.23 15.80 21.28
N LEU A 261 -7.52 15.34 22.30
CA LEU A 261 -6.26 15.93 22.77
C LEU A 261 -5.19 15.88 21.67
N LEU A 262 -5.13 14.74 21.00
CA LEU A 262 -4.32 14.50 19.83
C LEU A 262 -4.91 15.38 18.71
N SER A 263 -5.92 14.95 17.96
CA SER A 263 -6.44 15.62 16.74
C SER A 263 -6.86 17.10 16.89
N LYS A 264 -7.21 17.57 18.10
CA LYS A 264 -7.91 18.84 18.35
C LYS A 264 -9.18 19.02 17.51
N SER A 265 -9.80 17.93 17.06
CA SER A 265 -10.97 17.96 16.17
C SER A 265 -11.92 16.78 16.43
N LEU A 266 -13.16 17.10 16.82
CA LEU A 266 -14.23 16.11 17.01
C LEU A 266 -14.55 15.35 15.72
N ARG A 267 -14.47 16.02 14.56
CA ARG A 267 -14.69 15.40 13.24
C ARG A 267 -13.68 14.28 13.00
N ILE A 268 -12.39 14.60 13.19
CA ILE A 268 -11.28 13.66 13.01
C ILE A 268 -11.42 12.47 13.96
N SER A 269 -11.72 12.71 15.24
CA SER A 269 -11.91 11.63 16.21
C SER A 269 -13.03 10.67 15.80
N GLY A 270 -14.16 11.19 15.33
CA GLY A 270 -15.28 10.36 14.84
C GLY A 270 -14.95 9.59 13.56
N GLU A 271 -14.19 10.19 12.66
CA GLU A 271 -13.69 9.57 11.42
C GLU A 271 -12.71 8.43 11.70
N VAL A 272 -11.73 8.64 12.60
CA VAL A 272 -10.80 7.60 13.05
C VAL A 272 -11.53 6.43 13.69
N LYS A 273 -12.51 6.70 14.56
CA LYS A 273 -13.33 5.65 15.19
C LYS A 273 -14.11 4.82 14.16
N ARG A 274 -14.74 5.48 13.18
CA ARG A 274 -15.45 4.79 12.09
C ARG A 274 -14.52 3.87 11.32
N SER A 275 -13.31 4.34 11.01
CA SER A 275 -12.27 3.56 10.35
C SER A 275 -11.94 2.27 11.13
N PHE A 276 -11.65 2.37 12.43
CA PHE A 276 -11.32 1.18 13.25
C PHE A 276 -12.46 0.17 13.33
N LYS A 277 -13.71 0.62 13.41
CA LYS A 277 -14.87 -0.28 13.39
C LYS A 277 -15.01 -1.00 12.05
N ARG A 278 -14.77 -0.29 10.95
CA ARG A 278 -14.84 -0.85 9.59
C ARG A 278 -13.79 -1.93 9.38
N PHE A 279 -12.60 -1.75 9.92
CA PHE A 279 -11.45 -2.65 9.68
C PHE A 279 -11.18 -3.66 10.78
N LYS A 280 -12.15 -3.85 11.70
CA LYS A 280 -11.99 -4.73 12.86
C LYS A 280 -11.60 -6.17 12.53
N ASP A 281 -12.06 -6.69 11.40
CA ASP A 281 -11.89 -8.09 11.02
C ASP A 281 -10.62 -8.31 10.18
N VAL A 282 -9.98 -7.23 9.70
CA VAL A 282 -8.78 -7.28 8.85
C VAL A 282 -7.65 -8.06 9.52
N PRO A 283 -7.29 -7.85 10.80
CA PRO A 283 -6.22 -8.63 11.43
C PRO A 283 -6.49 -10.14 11.48
N ALA A 284 -7.76 -10.54 11.67
CA ALA A 284 -8.14 -11.95 11.69
C ALA A 284 -8.03 -12.56 10.29
N ARG A 285 -8.56 -11.87 9.27
CA ARG A 285 -8.49 -12.29 7.86
C ARG A 285 -7.03 -12.37 7.38
N MET A 286 -6.18 -11.42 7.75
CA MET A 286 -4.75 -11.46 7.44
C MET A 286 -4.06 -12.68 8.04
N ARG A 287 -4.33 -13.00 9.31
CA ARG A 287 -3.75 -14.17 9.99
C ARG A 287 -4.18 -15.47 9.30
N GLU A 288 -5.46 -15.59 8.98
CA GLU A 288 -6.01 -16.76 8.31
C GLU A 288 -5.43 -16.96 6.91
N LEU A 289 -5.23 -15.87 6.17
CA LEU A 289 -4.66 -15.90 4.82
C LEU A 289 -3.12 -15.96 4.80
N GLY A 290 -2.47 -15.90 5.96
CA GLY A 290 -1.00 -15.90 6.04
C GLY A 290 -0.34 -14.65 5.43
N VAL A 291 -1.02 -13.49 5.48
CA VAL A 291 -0.55 -12.25 4.83
C VAL A 291 0.73 -11.75 5.49
N THR A 292 1.73 -11.43 4.66
CA THR A 292 3.00 -10.84 5.11
C THR A 292 3.08 -9.36 4.75
N ILE A 293 3.37 -8.52 5.74
CA ILE A 293 3.61 -7.10 5.52
C ILE A 293 5.02 -6.89 4.99
N ILE A 294 5.12 -6.27 3.81
CA ILE A 294 6.32 -5.69 3.26
C ILE A 294 6.62 -4.41 4.08
N PRO A 295 7.76 -4.32 4.78
CA PRO A 295 8.11 -3.11 5.50
C PRO A 295 8.40 -1.97 4.53
N ALA A 296 8.00 -0.75 4.88
CA ALA A 296 8.48 0.46 4.23
C ALA A 296 9.97 0.64 4.54
N PRO A 297 10.81 1.21 3.66
CA PRO A 297 12.22 1.47 3.93
C PRO A 297 12.47 2.20 5.25
N LEU A 298 11.69 3.24 5.53
CA LEU A 298 11.80 4.01 6.77
C LEU A 298 11.09 3.32 7.94
N GLY A 299 10.14 2.43 7.66
CA GLY A 299 9.24 1.83 8.63
C GLY A 299 8.16 2.79 9.10
N MET A 300 7.46 2.42 10.16
CA MET A 300 6.47 3.27 10.80
C MET A 300 7.17 4.14 11.85
N LEU A 301 7.07 5.47 11.75
CA LEU A 301 7.74 6.44 12.64
C LEU A 301 9.26 6.21 12.81
N GLY A 302 9.93 5.66 11.78
CA GLY A 302 11.36 5.34 11.83
C GLY A 302 11.70 3.97 12.41
N PHE A 303 10.73 3.14 12.81
CA PHE A 303 10.94 1.81 13.39
C PHE A 303 10.45 0.68 12.47
N GLY A 304 11.24 -0.40 12.40
CA GLY A 304 10.86 -1.64 11.71
C GLY A 304 11.01 -1.63 10.18
N GLY A 305 11.62 -0.58 9.62
CA GLY A 305 11.78 -0.43 8.17
C GLY A 305 12.74 -1.42 7.51
N GLY A 306 12.62 -1.56 6.19
CA GLY A 306 13.36 -2.57 5.43
C GLY A 306 12.82 -2.86 4.04
N PHE A 307 13.16 -4.03 3.53
CA PHE A 307 12.54 -4.69 2.37
C PHE A 307 12.60 -6.22 2.55
N LEU A 308 11.95 -6.97 1.65
CA LEU A 308 11.97 -8.43 1.67
C LEU A 308 12.63 -8.98 0.40
N THR A 309 13.31 -10.12 0.53
CA THR A 309 13.53 -11.04 -0.59
C THR A 309 12.61 -12.24 -0.45
N LEU A 310 12.24 -12.83 -1.58
CA LEU A 310 11.48 -14.06 -1.65
C LEU A 310 12.17 -15.03 -2.61
N ASP A 311 12.50 -16.22 -2.12
CA ASP A 311 12.89 -17.34 -2.96
C ASP A 311 11.65 -18.05 -3.50
N MET A 312 11.49 -18.09 -4.82
CA MET A 312 10.29 -18.61 -5.47
C MET A 312 10.23 -20.14 -5.54
N GLU A 313 11.33 -20.83 -5.23
CA GLU A 313 11.41 -22.29 -5.18
C GLU A 313 11.10 -22.79 -3.78
N THR A 314 11.78 -22.25 -2.76
CA THR A 314 11.60 -22.67 -1.36
C THR A 314 10.47 -21.92 -0.65
N MET A 315 10.00 -20.80 -1.22
CA MET A 315 9.10 -19.85 -0.57
C MET A 315 9.69 -19.19 0.68
N GLU A 316 11.02 -19.22 0.84
CA GLU A 316 11.70 -18.56 1.95
C GLU A 316 11.64 -17.03 1.80
N ILE A 317 11.22 -16.36 2.87
CA ILE A 317 11.13 -14.91 2.94
C ILE A 317 12.19 -14.40 3.92
N GLN A 318 13.09 -13.55 3.43
CA GLN A 318 14.11 -12.91 4.26
C GLN A 318 13.87 -11.41 4.34
N LYS A 319 13.97 -10.85 5.55
CA LYS A 319 13.85 -9.41 5.79
C LYS A 319 15.24 -8.78 5.92
N PHE A 320 15.44 -7.66 5.25
CA PHE A 320 16.61 -6.80 5.39
C PHE A 320 16.19 -5.46 6.02
N SER A 321 17.01 -4.95 6.95
CA SER A 321 16.79 -3.67 7.65
C SER A 321 18.04 -2.79 7.62
N ALA A 322 17.87 -1.50 7.92
CA ALA A 322 18.90 -0.46 7.86
C ALA A 322 19.88 -0.46 9.04
#